data_AF-A0A507ASD1-F1
#
_entry.id   AF-A0A507ASD1-F1
#
_cell.length_a   1.000
_cell.length_b   1.000
_cell.length_c   1.000
_cell.angle_alpha   90.00
_cell.angle_beta   90.00
_cell.angle_gamma   90.00
#
_symmetry.space_group_name_H-M   'P 1'
#
loop_
_entity.id
_entity.type
_entity.pdbx_description
1 polymer ?
#
loop_
_entity_poly.entity_id
_entity_poly.type
_entity_poly.pdbx_seq_one_letter_code
_entity_poly.pdbx_strand_id
1 'polypeptide(L)'
;MKPTAAGLLLAGLAVATASPTTTCSTNSSTPSAPKGKWFDRFVVIVLENTNRGTTFGDPYFLNLTNMGMYLDNYHGTTHPSQPNYITMVTNSIAAGVFNDDDHNTTEYSIIDLMEPKGVTWKAYMEGYSPLANGECNPVSEIKETLYVRKHNPFMSFDNIRNNTRRCQNIVNAEQHFAKDVALGAGAPNYMYYSPNLDNDAHNTNISFAAKDIQYLVDTMLNNKEFMKGTMILITFDENMIYLNTNYGQPNAIYSLLLGNDTIKCYSCVDQQYYNHFTQLVTLENNWNLGNIPNGGGWDTFWRPFGQLRSKTDDICAYAPCSEYPDGKSPPPADADWNDQNY
;
A
#
# COMPACT_ATOMS: atom_id res chain seq x y z
N MET A 1 -89.15 -35.70 44.36
CA MET A 1 -87.68 -35.76 44.59
C MET A 1 -87.02 -34.71 43.69
N LYS A 2 -86.06 -33.96 44.23
CA LYS A 2 -85.44 -32.74 43.68
C LYS A 2 -84.54 -33.01 42.44
N PRO A 3 -84.18 -31.97 41.63
CA PRO A 3 -84.16 -32.05 40.17
C PRO A 3 -82.80 -32.36 39.53
N THR A 4 -82.91 -32.66 38.22
CA THR A 4 -81.93 -32.80 37.14
C THR A 4 -80.83 -31.74 37.10
N ALA A 5 -79.60 -32.17 36.75
CA ALA A 5 -78.52 -31.31 36.25
C ALA A 5 -77.93 -31.90 34.96
N ALA A 6 -77.96 -31.09 33.90
CA ALA A 6 -77.32 -31.32 32.61
C ALA A 6 -75.86 -30.81 32.64
N GLY A 7 -74.97 -31.46 31.90
CA GLY A 7 -73.60 -30.98 31.68
C GLY A 7 -73.15 -31.31 30.25
N LEU A 8 -73.08 -30.28 29.41
CA LEU A 8 -72.64 -30.31 28.01
C LEU A 8 -71.12 -30.54 27.89
N LEU A 9 -70.73 -31.30 26.86
CA LEU A 9 -69.37 -31.33 26.31
C LEU A 9 -69.05 -30.03 25.55
N LEU A 10 -67.86 -29.45 25.77
CA LEU A 10 -67.21 -28.55 24.83
C LEU A 10 -65.82 -29.09 24.48
N ALA A 11 -65.62 -29.46 23.23
CA ALA A 11 -64.31 -29.68 22.63
C ALA A 11 -63.72 -28.32 22.22
N GLY A 12 -62.59 -27.94 22.80
CA GLY A 12 -61.88 -26.71 22.47
C GLY A 12 -61.07 -26.86 21.18
N LEU A 13 -61.40 -26.04 20.17
CA LEU A 13 -60.57 -25.81 18.99
C LEU A 13 -59.47 -24.80 19.36
N ALA A 14 -58.21 -25.22 19.35
CA ALA A 14 -57.07 -24.31 19.49
C ALA A 14 -56.73 -23.70 18.12
N VAL A 15 -56.95 -22.39 17.97
CA VAL A 15 -56.53 -21.63 16.79
C VAL A 15 -55.11 -21.12 17.03
N ALA A 16 -54.13 -21.70 16.33
CA ALA A 16 -52.76 -21.20 16.33
C ALA A 16 -52.67 -19.94 15.45
N THR A 17 -52.46 -18.79 16.06
CA THR A 17 -52.21 -17.52 15.38
C THR A 17 -50.73 -17.40 15.05
N ALA A 18 -50.37 -17.59 13.79
CA ALA A 18 -49.02 -17.30 13.30
C ALA A 18 -48.80 -15.78 13.26
N SER A 19 -47.90 -15.29 14.12
CA SER A 19 -47.44 -13.90 14.06
C SER A 19 -46.41 -13.75 12.94
N PRO A 20 -46.53 -12.76 12.04
CA PRO A 20 -45.51 -12.52 11.03
C PRO A 20 -44.25 -11.98 11.71
N THR A 21 -43.18 -12.78 11.72
CA THR A 21 -41.84 -12.32 12.07
C THR A 21 -41.39 -11.34 11.01
N THR A 22 -41.37 -10.06 11.36
CA THR A 22 -40.79 -9.00 10.53
C THR A 22 -39.27 -9.21 10.55
N THR A 23 -38.73 -9.88 9.54
CA THR A 23 -37.30 -9.96 9.31
C THR A 23 -36.81 -8.56 8.96
N CYS A 24 -36.13 -7.90 9.91
CA CYS A 24 -35.31 -6.74 9.58
C CYS A 24 -34.19 -7.23 8.65
N SER A 25 -34.37 -7.06 7.34
CA SER A 25 -33.26 -7.07 6.41
C SER A 25 -32.38 -5.89 6.78
N THR A 26 -31.35 -6.15 7.59
CA THR A 26 -30.19 -5.29 7.64
C THR A 26 -29.54 -5.39 6.27
N ASN A 27 -29.85 -4.46 5.38
CA ASN A 27 -28.99 -4.15 4.24
C ASN A 27 -27.63 -3.80 4.84
N SER A 28 -26.77 -4.80 4.97
CA SER A 28 -25.35 -4.63 5.25
C SER A 28 -24.74 -4.11 3.95
N SER A 29 -25.02 -2.84 3.63
CA SER A 29 -24.14 -2.10 2.74
C SER A 29 -22.79 -2.08 3.45
N THR A 30 -21.88 -2.94 3.02
CA THR A 30 -20.49 -2.87 3.41
C THR A 30 -20.06 -1.42 3.19
N PRO A 31 -19.55 -0.71 4.21
CA PRO A 31 -19.16 0.68 4.02
C PRO A 31 -18.23 0.76 2.81
N SER A 32 -18.58 1.61 1.83
CA SER A 32 -17.69 1.92 0.73
C SER A 32 -16.35 2.36 1.31
N ALA A 33 -15.25 1.78 0.82
CA ALA A 33 -13.91 2.19 1.22
C ALA A 33 -13.76 3.72 1.10
N PRO A 34 -13.06 4.37 2.04
CA PRO A 34 -12.95 5.83 2.07
C PRO A 34 -12.23 6.33 0.82
N LYS A 35 -12.80 7.38 0.23
CA LYS A 35 -12.22 8.09 -0.91
C LYS A 35 -11.15 9.05 -0.42
N GLY A 36 -10.01 9.10 -1.10
CA GLY A 36 -8.95 10.05 -0.76
C GLY A 36 -9.00 11.32 -1.60
N LYS A 37 -8.14 12.27 -1.22
CA LYS A 37 -7.98 13.58 -1.87
C LYS A 37 -7.37 13.48 -3.26
N TRP A 38 -6.33 12.67 -3.41
CA TRP A 38 -5.59 12.46 -4.66
C TRP A 38 -5.80 11.06 -5.22
N PHE A 39 -5.83 10.06 -4.34
CA PHE A 39 -6.00 8.65 -4.71
C PHE A 39 -6.95 7.96 -3.73
N ASP A 40 -7.67 6.96 -4.21
CA ASP A 40 -8.47 6.06 -3.37
C ASP A 40 -7.65 4.86 -2.88
N ARG A 41 -6.58 4.54 -3.62
CA ARG A 41 -5.66 3.45 -3.31
C ARG A 41 -4.21 3.85 -3.51
N PHE A 42 -3.36 3.41 -2.59
CA PHE A 42 -1.93 3.56 -2.64
C PHE A 42 -1.27 2.19 -2.54
N VAL A 43 -0.42 1.89 -3.52
CA VAL A 43 0.45 0.73 -3.50
C VAL A 43 1.88 1.24 -3.34
N VAL A 44 2.64 0.64 -2.44
CA VAL A 44 4.08 0.85 -2.36
C VAL A 44 4.80 -0.49 -2.54
N ILE A 45 5.81 -0.51 -3.40
CA ILE A 45 6.73 -1.62 -3.58
C ILE A 45 8.11 -1.14 -3.17
N VAL A 46 8.72 -1.82 -2.19
CA VAL A 46 10.02 -1.43 -1.61
C VAL A 46 11.06 -2.50 -1.93
N LEU A 47 12.03 -2.15 -2.77
CA LEU A 47 13.20 -2.96 -3.09
C LEU A 47 14.38 -2.62 -2.17
N GLU A 48 15.48 -3.36 -2.31
CA GLU A 48 16.66 -3.30 -1.44
C GLU A 48 17.89 -2.66 -2.12
N ASN A 49 18.64 -1.94 -1.28
CA ASN A 49 19.92 -1.28 -1.46
C ASN A 49 20.48 -1.23 -2.88
N THR A 50 19.97 -0.32 -3.70
CA THR A 50 20.55 -0.07 -5.03
C THR A 50 20.77 1.42 -5.25
N ASN A 51 21.95 1.79 -5.75
CA ASN A 51 22.24 3.18 -6.12
C ASN A 51 21.27 3.63 -7.23
N ARG A 52 20.66 4.81 -7.08
CA ARG A 52 19.74 5.41 -8.05
C ARG A 52 20.20 5.28 -9.51
N GLY A 53 21.47 5.59 -9.78
CA GLY A 53 22.04 5.52 -11.13
C GLY A 53 22.17 4.10 -11.68
N THR A 54 22.43 3.11 -10.82
CA THR A 54 22.44 1.70 -11.21
C THR A 54 21.04 1.26 -11.61
N THR A 55 20.03 1.60 -10.81
CA THR A 55 18.64 1.28 -11.13
C THR A 55 18.15 1.98 -12.39
N PHE A 56 18.45 3.27 -12.52
CA PHE A 56 18.07 4.05 -13.70
C PHE A 56 18.74 3.53 -14.99
N GLY A 57 19.90 2.86 -14.87
CA GLY A 57 20.59 2.22 -15.99
C GLY A 57 19.97 0.89 -16.45
N ASP A 58 19.09 0.28 -15.65
CA ASP A 58 18.37 -0.92 -16.06
C ASP A 58 17.27 -0.57 -17.09
N PRO A 59 17.18 -1.29 -18.24
CA PRO A 59 16.23 -0.95 -19.30
C PRO A 59 14.77 -0.93 -18.87
N TYR A 60 14.37 -1.82 -17.96
CA TYR A 60 12.98 -1.90 -17.51
C TYR A 60 12.63 -0.70 -16.64
N PHE A 61 13.46 -0.39 -15.64
CA PHE A 61 13.27 0.78 -14.78
C PHE A 61 13.35 2.10 -15.56
N LEU A 62 14.29 2.22 -16.51
CA LEU A 62 14.33 3.36 -17.41
C LEU A 62 13.01 3.51 -18.18
N ASN A 63 12.48 2.44 -18.75
CA ASN A 63 11.24 2.49 -19.52
C ASN A 63 10.02 2.82 -18.65
N LEU A 64 9.99 2.36 -17.40
CA LEU A 64 8.93 2.72 -16.46
C LEU A 64 8.78 4.25 -16.30
N THR A 65 9.85 5.03 -16.45
CA THR A 65 9.78 6.49 -16.37
C THR A 65 8.88 7.10 -17.45
N ASN A 66 8.72 6.45 -18.61
CA ASN A 66 7.81 6.90 -19.65
C ASN A 66 6.34 6.81 -19.22
N MET A 67 6.01 5.86 -18.34
CA MET A 67 4.65 5.61 -17.84
C MET A 67 4.32 6.35 -16.53
N GLY A 68 5.24 7.15 -16.01
CA GLY A 68 5.09 7.76 -14.69
C GLY A 68 5.80 9.08 -14.52
N MET A 69 5.95 9.44 -13.25
CA MET A 69 6.70 10.60 -12.79
C MET A 69 7.91 10.13 -12.00
N TYR A 70 9.10 10.40 -12.53
CA TYR A 70 10.36 10.06 -11.90
C TYR A 70 10.69 11.07 -10.80
N LEU A 71 10.92 10.59 -9.59
CA LEU A 71 11.27 11.42 -8.43
C LEU A 71 12.80 11.44 -8.30
N ASP A 72 13.46 12.27 -9.12
CA ASP A 72 14.92 12.29 -9.25
C ASP A 72 15.62 12.65 -7.93
N ASN A 73 14.97 13.42 -7.05
CA ASN A 73 15.55 13.87 -5.78
C ASN A 73 14.94 13.17 -4.55
N TYR A 74 14.63 11.88 -4.67
CA TYR A 74 14.18 11.03 -3.56
C TYR A 74 15.37 10.34 -2.87
N HIS A 75 15.36 10.36 -1.52
CA HIS A 75 16.40 9.76 -0.68
C HIS A 75 15.84 8.76 0.33
N GLY A 76 16.61 7.71 0.63
CA GLY A 76 16.41 6.93 1.84
C GLY A 76 16.62 7.81 3.08
N THR A 77 15.98 7.47 4.19
CA THR A 77 16.06 8.29 5.40
C THR A 77 17.36 8.06 6.17
N THR A 78 17.88 6.84 6.15
CA THR A 78 19.04 6.43 6.94
C THR A 78 19.70 5.18 6.34
N HIS A 79 20.68 4.64 7.07
CA HIS A 79 21.21 3.29 6.91
C HIS A 79 21.20 2.60 8.29
N PRO A 80 21.10 1.26 8.42
CA PRO A 80 20.83 0.25 7.37
C PRO A 80 19.34 0.11 7.02
N SER A 81 18.97 -0.99 6.33
CA SER A 81 17.66 -1.26 5.72
C SER A 81 16.48 -1.11 6.66
N GLN A 82 16.42 -1.90 7.73
CA GLN A 82 15.23 -1.99 8.58
C GLN A 82 14.72 -0.62 9.09
N PRO A 83 15.59 0.30 9.55
CA PRO A 83 15.19 1.66 9.87
C PRO A 83 14.40 2.41 8.78
N ASN A 84 14.71 2.21 7.50
CA ASN A 84 14.00 2.84 6.39
C ASN A 84 12.58 2.28 6.25
N TYR A 85 12.43 0.95 6.27
CA TYR A 85 11.13 0.28 6.27
C TYR A 85 10.22 0.77 7.41
N ILE A 86 10.77 0.86 8.63
CA ILE A 86 10.00 1.34 9.80
C ILE A 86 9.61 2.82 9.62
N THR A 87 10.53 3.65 9.13
CA THR A 87 10.28 5.07 8.88
C THR A 87 9.11 5.31 7.91
N MET A 88 8.89 4.41 6.93
CA MET A 88 7.78 4.54 5.99
C MET A 88 6.40 4.41 6.64
N VAL A 89 6.31 3.92 7.88
CA VAL A 89 5.04 3.64 8.57
C VAL A 89 4.91 4.32 9.95
N THR A 90 5.86 5.15 10.36
CA THR A 90 5.80 5.91 11.64
C THR A 90 6.42 7.30 11.50
N ASN A 91 6.11 8.22 12.42
CA ASN A 91 6.58 9.62 12.36
C ASN A 91 7.86 9.92 13.16
N SER A 92 8.54 8.89 13.64
CA SER A 92 9.87 8.96 14.23
C SER A 92 10.91 8.43 13.24
N ILE A 93 12.19 8.75 13.45
CA ILE A 93 13.26 8.04 12.73
C ILE A 93 13.24 6.60 13.26
N ALA A 94 12.72 5.69 12.43
CA ALA A 94 12.72 4.25 12.64
C ALA A 94 12.18 3.74 13.98
N ALA A 95 11.33 4.50 14.69
CA ALA A 95 10.91 4.18 16.06
C ALA A 95 12.08 3.86 17.01
N GLY A 96 13.22 4.55 16.82
CA GLY A 96 14.44 4.36 17.60
C GLY A 96 15.27 3.11 17.22
N VAL A 97 14.97 2.46 16.09
CA VAL A 97 15.76 1.35 15.54
C VAL A 97 16.88 1.87 14.66
N PHE A 98 18.11 1.37 14.86
CA PHE A 98 19.31 1.86 14.16
C PHE A 98 20.18 0.73 13.59
N ASN A 99 19.68 -0.49 13.55
CA ASN A 99 20.36 -1.64 12.94
C ASN A 99 19.32 -2.60 12.32
N ASP A 100 19.77 -3.75 11.80
CA ASP A 100 18.93 -4.77 11.14
C ASP A 100 18.51 -5.95 12.05
N ASP A 101 18.75 -5.85 13.37
CA ASP A 101 18.35 -6.90 14.31
C ASP A 101 16.82 -6.93 14.52
N ASP A 102 16.32 -7.96 15.17
CA ASP A 102 14.90 -8.00 15.49
C ASP A 102 14.50 -7.01 16.59
N HIS A 103 13.88 -5.90 16.18
CA HIS A 103 13.36 -4.88 17.11
C HIS A 103 11.85 -4.88 17.23
N ASN A 104 11.37 -4.53 18.43
CA ASN A 104 9.97 -4.27 18.72
C ASN A 104 9.81 -2.85 19.31
N THR A 105 8.69 -2.21 19.01
CA THR A 105 8.34 -0.89 19.50
C THR A 105 6.89 -0.82 19.94
N THR A 106 6.62 0.05 20.92
CA THR A 106 5.28 0.41 21.37
C THR A 106 4.77 1.72 20.76
N GLU A 107 5.54 2.32 19.84
CA GLU A 107 5.12 3.50 19.10
C GLU A 107 3.90 3.22 18.22
N TYR A 108 3.24 4.29 17.80
CA TYR A 108 2.14 4.20 16.85
C TYR A 108 2.65 4.15 15.41
N SER A 109 1.84 3.54 14.55
CA SER A 109 2.08 3.49 13.11
C SER A 109 0.95 4.18 12.35
N ILE A 110 1.13 4.36 11.05
CA ILE A 110 0.07 4.90 10.16
C ILE A 110 -1.21 4.06 10.21
N ILE A 111 -1.10 2.76 10.53
CA ILE A 111 -2.25 1.85 10.66
C ILE A 111 -3.20 2.30 11.78
N ASP A 112 -2.65 2.88 12.85
CA ASP A 112 -3.43 3.39 13.97
C ASP A 112 -4.31 4.59 13.59
N LEU A 113 -3.95 5.30 12.52
CA LEU A 113 -4.78 6.37 11.96
C LEU A 113 -5.70 5.88 10.84
N MET A 114 -5.26 4.90 10.06
CA MET A 114 -6.03 4.34 8.94
C MET A 114 -7.30 3.60 9.39
N GLU A 115 -7.18 2.71 10.39
CA GLU A 115 -8.29 1.84 10.80
C GLU A 115 -9.50 2.60 11.34
N PRO A 116 -9.36 3.63 12.21
CA PRO A 116 -10.50 4.43 12.67
C PRO A 116 -11.23 5.19 11.55
N LYS A 117 -10.54 5.45 10.43
CA LYS A 117 -11.10 6.12 9.24
C LYS A 117 -11.66 5.13 8.22
N GLY A 118 -11.59 3.83 8.50
CA GLY A 118 -12.04 2.77 7.60
C GLY A 118 -11.12 2.56 6.39
N VAL A 119 -9.90 3.11 6.41
CA VAL A 119 -8.90 2.88 5.37
C VAL A 119 -8.39 1.45 5.54
N THR A 120 -8.70 0.60 4.57
CA THR A 120 -8.27 -0.81 4.59
C THR A 120 -6.80 -0.94 4.21
N TRP A 121 -6.09 -1.86 4.83
CA TRP A 121 -4.67 -2.05 4.59
C TRP A 121 -4.32 -3.54 4.48
N LYS A 122 -3.28 -3.84 3.70
CA LYS A 122 -2.66 -5.16 3.65
C LYS A 122 -1.19 -5.05 3.30
N ALA A 123 -0.39 -5.86 3.97
CA ALA A 123 1.04 -6.00 3.78
C ALA A 123 1.34 -7.35 3.12
N TYR A 124 1.84 -7.32 1.89
CA TYR A 124 2.20 -8.46 1.06
C TYR A 124 3.71 -8.68 1.21
N MET A 125 4.06 -9.72 1.96
CA MET A 125 5.44 -10.08 2.24
C MET A 125 5.75 -11.36 1.47
N GLU A 126 6.62 -11.26 0.46
CA GLU A 126 6.98 -12.42 -0.34
C GLU A 126 7.68 -13.47 0.53
N GLY A 127 7.31 -14.73 0.35
CA GLY A 127 7.84 -15.84 1.13
C GLY A 127 7.39 -15.89 2.59
N TYR A 128 6.65 -14.90 3.10
CA TYR A 128 6.15 -14.92 4.47
C TYR A 128 5.12 -16.03 4.68
N SER A 129 5.15 -16.69 5.83
CA SER A 129 4.20 -17.75 6.19
C SER A 129 3.50 -17.44 7.52
N PRO A 130 2.24 -16.95 7.50
CA PRO A 130 1.46 -16.70 8.71
C PRO A 130 1.22 -17.97 9.53
N LEU A 131 1.01 -17.84 10.84
CA LEU A 131 0.64 -18.98 11.67
C LEU A 131 -0.80 -19.44 11.38
N ALA A 132 -1.04 -20.75 11.47
CA ALA A 132 -2.35 -21.34 11.15
C ALA A 132 -3.49 -20.85 12.06
N ASN A 133 -3.17 -20.36 13.26
CA ASN A 133 -4.14 -19.76 14.19
C ASN A 133 -4.45 -18.28 13.89
N GLY A 134 -3.86 -17.70 12.85
CA GLY A 134 -4.04 -16.30 12.43
C GLY A 134 -3.20 -15.29 13.21
N GLU A 135 -2.39 -15.74 14.18
CA GLU A 135 -1.41 -14.87 14.83
C GLU A 135 -0.24 -14.57 13.88
N CYS A 136 0.48 -13.50 14.16
CA CYS A 136 1.70 -13.20 13.42
C CYS A 136 2.72 -14.32 13.62
N ASN A 137 3.51 -14.61 12.59
CA ASN A 137 4.71 -15.42 12.69
C ASN A 137 5.91 -14.46 12.82
N PRO A 138 6.45 -14.20 14.02
CA PRO A 138 7.52 -13.24 14.23
C PRO A 138 8.90 -13.80 13.87
N VAL A 139 8.97 -14.79 12.97
CA VAL A 139 10.23 -15.42 12.56
C VAL A 139 11.14 -14.37 11.90
N SER A 140 12.42 -14.37 12.30
CA SER A 140 13.42 -13.46 11.75
C SER A 140 13.66 -13.69 10.26
N GLU A 141 13.66 -14.95 9.84
CA GLU A 141 13.86 -15.36 8.45
C GLU A 141 13.15 -16.70 8.13
N ILE A 142 12.76 -16.90 6.88
CA ILE A 142 12.35 -18.21 6.36
C ILE A 142 13.29 -18.52 5.20
N LYS A 143 14.27 -19.39 5.43
CA LYS A 143 15.38 -19.64 4.49
C LYS A 143 14.89 -20.20 3.16
N GLU A 144 13.86 -21.04 3.17
CA GLU A 144 13.33 -21.69 1.98
C GLU A 144 12.67 -20.71 1.02
N THR A 145 12.16 -19.59 1.54
CA THR A 145 11.41 -18.59 0.78
C THR A 145 12.09 -17.22 0.75
N LEU A 146 13.25 -17.11 1.40
CA LEU A 146 14.08 -15.91 1.49
C LEU A 146 13.36 -14.70 2.13
N TYR A 147 12.28 -14.94 2.88
CA TYR A 147 11.64 -13.90 3.68
C TYR A 147 12.56 -13.49 4.82
N VAL A 148 12.64 -12.18 5.09
CA VAL A 148 13.28 -11.61 6.26
C VAL A 148 12.37 -10.61 6.97
N ARG A 149 12.38 -10.65 8.30
CA ARG A 149 11.58 -9.76 9.15
C ARG A 149 11.98 -8.29 9.01
N LYS A 150 13.26 -8.01 8.74
CA LYS A 150 13.77 -6.64 8.58
C LYS A 150 13.07 -5.84 7.47
N HIS A 151 12.51 -6.50 6.45
CA HIS A 151 11.77 -5.84 5.37
C HIS A 151 10.25 -5.74 5.64
N ASN A 152 9.78 -6.23 6.79
CA ASN A 152 8.39 -6.18 7.22
C ASN A 152 8.22 -5.23 8.43
N PRO A 153 8.01 -3.93 8.19
CA PRO A 153 8.02 -2.96 9.29
C PRO A 153 6.88 -3.18 10.29
N PHE A 154 5.76 -3.73 9.84
CA PHE A 154 4.59 -4.00 10.69
C PHE A 154 4.87 -5.02 11.78
N MET A 155 5.83 -5.92 11.57
CA MET A 155 6.23 -6.93 12.56
C MET A 155 6.98 -6.32 13.76
N SER A 156 7.47 -5.08 13.63
CA SER A 156 8.14 -4.36 14.72
C SER A 156 7.16 -3.69 15.69
N PHE A 157 5.88 -3.52 15.34
CA PHE A 157 4.94 -2.78 16.20
C PHE A 157 4.15 -3.74 17.11
N ASP A 158 4.24 -3.55 18.43
CA ASP A 158 3.59 -4.41 19.42
C ASP A 158 2.08 -4.48 19.26
N ASN A 159 1.44 -3.35 18.93
CA ASN A 159 0.00 -3.26 18.71
C ASN A 159 -0.47 -3.92 17.41
N ILE A 160 0.45 -4.29 16.51
CA ILE A 160 0.19 -5.08 15.31
C ILE A 160 0.54 -6.55 15.59
N ARG A 161 1.79 -6.84 15.97
CA ARG A 161 2.29 -8.22 16.09
C ARG A 161 1.58 -9.05 17.16
N ASN A 162 1.09 -8.41 18.21
CA ASN A 162 0.33 -9.06 19.29
C ASN A 162 -1.19 -8.97 19.09
N ASN A 163 -1.64 -8.54 17.91
CA ASN A 163 -3.06 -8.40 17.58
C ASN A 163 -3.40 -9.30 16.39
N THR A 164 -4.04 -10.45 16.65
CA THR A 164 -4.43 -11.43 15.64
C THR A 164 -5.16 -10.82 14.44
N ARG A 165 -6.06 -9.85 14.67
CA ARG A 165 -6.82 -9.22 13.57
C ARG A 165 -5.91 -8.39 12.65
N ARG A 166 -4.94 -7.67 13.21
CA ARG A 166 -3.97 -6.91 12.42
C ARG A 166 -2.94 -7.81 11.76
N CYS A 167 -2.53 -8.88 12.44
CA CYS A 167 -1.66 -9.91 11.87
C CYS A 167 -2.23 -10.56 10.62
N GLN A 168 -3.55 -10.74 10.55
CA GLN A 168 -4.24 -11.26 9.36
C GLN A 168 -4.14 -10.34 8.13
N ASN A 169 -3.71 -9.09 8.29
CA ASN A 169 -3.39 -8.19 7.18
C ASN A 169 -1.92 -8.30 6.73
N ILE A 170 -1.07 -9.05 7.42
CA ILE A 170 0.29 -9.38 6.98
C ILE A 170 0.23 -10.77 6.34
N VAL A 171 0.37 -10.81 5.02
CA VAL A 171 0.06 -12.01 4.23
C VAL A 171 1.23 -12.43 3.36
N ASN A 172 1.22 -13.71 2.97
CA ASN A 172 2.07 -14.22 1.90
C ASN A 172 1.72 -13.51 0.58
N ALA A 173 2.69 -12.86 -0.05
CA ALA A 173 2.44 -12.05 -1.24
C ALA A 173 1.92 -12.87 -2.42
N GLU A 174 2.54 -14.02 -2.68
CA GLU A 174 2.29 -14.92 -3.80
C GLU A 174 0.85 -15.46 -3.78
N GLN A 175 0.31 -15.69 -2.59
CA GLN A 175 -1.06 -16.19 -2.41
C GLN A 175 -2.14 -15.12 -2.54
N HIS A 176 -1.82 -13.85 -2.28
CA HIS A 176 -2.82 -12.81 -2.02
C HIS A 176 -2.76 -11.60 -2.96
N PHE A 177 -1.57 -11.16 -3.42
CA PHE A 177 -1.43 -9.89 -4.13
C PHE A 177 -2.28 -9.84 -5.41
N ALA A 178 -2.06 -10.77 -6.35
CA ALA A 178 -2.80 -10.80 -7.61
C ALA A 178 -4.31 -11.01 -7.39
N LYS A 179 -4.71 -11.78 -6.38
CA LYS A 179 -6.13 -12.00 -6.04
C LYS A 179 -6.79 -10.71 -5.56
N ASP A 180 -6.11 -9.94 -4.72
CA ASP A 180 -6.63 -8.68 -4.24
C ASP A 180 -6.65 -7.63 -5.35
N VAL A 181 -5.62 -7.57 -6.21
CA VAL A 181 -5.64 -6.72 -7.42
C VAL A 181 -6.83 -7.05 -8.31
N ALA A 182 -7.15 -8.33 -8.49
CA ALA A 182 -8.30 -8.79 -9.27
C ALA A 182 -9.66 -8.31 -8.74
N LEU A 183 -9.76 -7.88 -7.48
CA LEU A 183 -10.99 -7.29 -6.91
C LEU A 183 -11.29 -5.90 -7.47
N GLY A 184 -10.36 -5.26 -8.19
CA GLY A 184 -10.55 -3.94 -8.78
C GLY A 184 -10.86 -2.88 -7.70
N ALA A 185 -12.07 -2.30 -7.76
CA ALA A 185 -12.53 -1.33 -6.77
C ALA A 185 -12.59 -1.90 -5.33
N GLY A 186 -12.68 -3.22 -5.17
CA GLY A 186 -12.72 -3.90 -3.86
C GLY A 186 -11.34 -4.19 -3.25
N ALA A 187 -10.23 -3.90 -3.95
CA ALA A 187 -8.89 -4.11 -3.42
C ALA A 187 -8.58 -3.15 -2.25
N PRO A 188 -7.69 -3.51 -1.30
CA PRO A 188 -7.34 -2.68 -0.16
C PRO A 188 -6.92 -1.25 -0.54
N ASN A 189 -7.14 -0.28 0.36
CA ASN A 189 -6.76 1.12 0.12
C ASN A 189 -5.25 1.31 0.23
N TYR A 190 -4.60 0.67 1.20
CA TYR A 190 -3.15 0.71 1.38
C TYR A 190 -2.56 -0.68 1.17
N MET A 191 -1.74 -0.84 0.14
CA MET A 191 -1.07 -2.10 -0.20
C MET A 191 0.43 -1.89 -0.08
N TYR A 192 1.06 -2.53 0.90
CA TYR A 192 2.50 -2.51 1.07
C TYR A 192 3.09 -3.81 0.57
N TYR A 193 3.98 -3.78 -0.41
CA TYR A 193 4.61 -4.95 -0.99
C TYR A 193 6.12 -4.92 -0.69
N SER A 194 6.63 -6.00 -0.11
CA SER A 194 8.06 -6.25 0.00
C SER A 194 8.39 -7.58 -0.68
N PRO A 195 9.26 -7.58 -1.71
CA PRO A 195 9.81 -8.81 -2.25
C PRO A 195 10.72 -9.51 -1.22
N ASN A 196 11.09 -10.75 -1.53
CA ASN A 196 12.10 -11.50 -0.79
C ASN A 196 13.52 -11.06 -1.21
N LEU A 197 14.54 -11.57 -0.51
CA LEU A 197 15.94 -11.16 -0.73
C LEU A 197 16.47 -11.35 -2.16
N ASP A 198 15.85 -12.22 -2.97
CA ASP A 198 16.27 -12.38 -4.36
C ASP A 198 15.56 -11.36 -5.26
N ASN A 199 14.26 -11.15 -5.07
CA ASN A 199 13.44 -10.28 -5.90
C ASN A 199 13.52 -8.79 -5.53
N ASP A 200 14.07 -8.44 -4.37
CA ASP A 200 14.32 -7.05 -3.96
C ASP A 200 15.69 -6.52 -4.42
N ALA A 201 16.51 -7.36 -5.06
CA ALA A 201 17.89 -7.14 -5.50
C ALA A 201 19.01 -7.31 -4.44
N HIS A 202 18.70 -7.71 -3.20
CA HIS A 202 19.68 -7.86 -2.11
C HIS A 202 20.71 -8.98 -2.38
N ASN A 203 20.25 -10.18 -2.70
CA ASN A 203 21.12 -11.33 -2.99
C ASN A 203 21.46 -11.45 -4.48
N THR A 204 20.78 -10.67 -5.33
CA THR A 204 20.88 -10.76 -6.78
C THR A 204 21.40 -9.45 -7.37
N ASN A 205 20.65 -8.84 -8.29
CA ASN A 205 20.92 -7.55 -8.89
C ASN A 205 19.63 -6.94 -9.45
N ILE A 206 19.72 -5.68 -9.86
CA ILE A 206 18.56 -4.94 -10.33
C ILE A 206 17.86 -5.56 -11.54
N SER A 207 18.60 -6.17 -12.46
CA SER A 207 18.01 -6.81 -13.65
C SER A 207 17.31 -8.14 -13.33
N PHE A 208 17.68 -8.78 -12.22
CA PHE A 208 16.94 -9.93 -11.69
C PHE A 208 15.62 -9.46 -11.07
N ALA A 209 15.69 -8.49 -10.15
CA ALA A 209 14.54 -7.88 -9.49
C ALA A 209 13.55 -7.27 -10.50
N ALA A 210 14.04 -6.68 -11.60
CA ALA A 210 13.23 -6.10 -12.66
C ALA A 210 12.15 -7.05 -13.21
N LYS A 211 12.42 -8.37 -13.24
CA LYS A 211 11.44 -9.36 -13.71
C LYS A 211 10.24 -9.48 -12.79
N ASP A 212 10.48 -9.47 -11.48
CA ASP A 212 9.40 -9.51 -10.49
C ASP A 212 8.63 -8.19 -10.49
N ILE A 213 9.33 -7.06 -10.51
CA ILE A 213 8.67 -5.75 -10.62
C ILE A 213 7.85 -5.62 -11.91
N GLN A 214 8.31 -6.18 -13.03
CA GLN A 214 7.52 -6.28 -14.25
C GLN A 214 6.23 -7.05 -14.04
N TYR A 215 6.30 -8.24 -13.43
CA TYR A 215 5.11 -9.02 -13.12
C TYR A 215 4.12 -8.27 -12.21
N LEU A 216 4.61 -7.60 -11.16
CA LEU A 216 3.75 -6.84 -10.23
C LEU A 216 3.08 -5.65 -10.91
N VAL A 217 3.86 -4.86 -11.66
CA VAL A 217 3.36 -3.69 -12.40
C VAL A 217 2.35 -4.11 -13.46
N ASP A 218 2.67 -5.11 -14.28
CA ASP A 218 1.76 -5.61 -15.31
C ASP A 218 0.46 -6.16 -14.71
N THR A 219 0.54 -6.86 -13.57
CA THR A 219 -0.64 -7.35 -12.85
C THR A 219 -1.60 -6.21 -12.47
N MET A 220 -1.06 -5.08 -12.01
CA MET A 220 -1.85 -3.90 -11.65
C MET A 220 -2.34 -3.13 -12.87
N LEU A 221 -1.46 -2.80 -13.83
CA LEU A 221 -1.78 -1.98 -14.99
C LEU A 221 -2.80 -2.64 -15.92
N ASN A 222 -2.79 -3.98 -16.03
CA ASN A 222 -3.75 -4.72 -16.84
C ASN A 222 -5.16 -4.74 -16.23
N ASN A 223 -5.33 -4.38 -14.95
CA ASN A 223 -6.64 -4.26 -14.32
C ASN A 223 -7.12 -2.81 -14.28
N LYS A 224 -7.91 -2.42 -15.28
CA LYS A 224 -8.45 -1.05 -15.40
C LYS A 224 -9.29 -0.60 -14.21
N GLU A 225 -10.08 -1.50 -13.60
CA GLU A 225 -10.87 -1.14 -12.40
C GLU A 225 -9.98 -0.98 -11.17
N PHE A 226 -8.90 -1.75 -11.06
CA PHE A 226 -7.89 -1.56 -10.02
C PHE A 226 -7.20 -0.22 -10.20
N MET A 227 -6.79 0.15 -11.41
CA MET A 227 -6.03 1.38 -11.65
C MET A 227 -6.80 2.68 -11.46
N LYS A 228 -8.15 2.65 -11.41
CA LYS A 228 -8.95 3.84 -11.12
C LYS A 228 -8.65 4.38 -9.71
N GLY A 229 -8.19 5.62 -9.63
CA GLY A 229 -7.83 6.26 -8.37
C GLY A 229 -6.70 5.54 -7.64
N THR A 230 -5.87 4.77 -8.33
CA THR A 230 -4.71 4.10 -7.74
C THR A 230 -3.43 4.88 -8.03
N MET A 231 -2.62 5.05 -7.00
CA MET A 231 -1.25 5.53 -7.11
C MET A 231 -0.30 4.44 -6.66
N ILE A 232 0.75 4.20 -7.44
CA ILE A 232 1.78 3.20 -7.13
C ILE A 232 3.10 3.95 -6.94
N LEU A 233 3.78 3.69 -5.83
CA LEU A 233 5.16 4.09 -5.59
C LEU A 233 6.06 2.86 -5.71
N ILE A 234 7.02 2.91 -6.63
CA ILE A 234 8.13 1.95 -6.68
C ILE A 234 9.35 2.68 -6.10
N THR A 235 9.97 2.13 -5.07
CA THR A 235 11.09 2.75 -4.37
C THR A 235 12.04 1.70 -3.80
N PHE A 236 13.16 2.15 -3.24
CA PHE A 236 14.11 1.34 -2.48
C PHE A 236 14.12 1.82 -1.02
N ASP A 237 14.72 1.06 -0.12
CA ASP A 237 14.97 1.45 1.26
C ASP A 237 16.12 2.46 1.37
N GLU A 238 17.24 2.21 0.70
CA GLU A 238 18.40 3.10 0.68
C GLU A 238 19.34 2.75 -0.48
N ASN A 239 20.48 3.44 -0.57
CA ASN A 239 21.51 3.16 -1.56
C ASN A 239 22.59 2.19 -1.03
N MET A 240 23.56 1.80 -1.87
CA MET A 240 24.63 0.86 -1.46
C MET A 240 25.79 1.53 -0.69
N ILE A 241 25.69 2.82 -0.36
CA ILE A 241 26.84 3.60 0.11
C ILE A 241 26.91 3.58 1.64
N TYR A 242 27.63 2.60 2.19
CA TYR A 242 27.70 2.29 3.62
C TYR A 242 28.98 2.75 4.37
N LEU A 243 29.77 3.69 3.83
CA LEU A 243 31.11 3.97 4.36
C LEU A 243 31.31 5.40 4.86
N ASN A 244 32.03 5.51 5.98
CA ASN A 244 32.50 6.75 6.59
C ASN A 244 33.39 7.62 5.66
N THR A 245 33.90 7.06 4.56
CA THR A 245 34.69 7.80 3.56
C THR A 245 33.83 8.60 2.59
N ASN A 246 32.51 8.40 2.62
CA ASN A 246 31.54 9.03 1.73
C ASN A 246 30.59 10.01 2.45
N TYR A 247 31.02 10.57 3.60
CA TYR A 247 30.29 11.63 4.29
C TYR A 247 29.87 12.73 3.30
N GLY A 248 28.57 12.87 3.07
CA GLY A 248 27.99 13.87 2.15
C GLY A 248 27.47 13.32 0.82
N GLN A 249 27.66 12.03 0.50
CA GLN A 249 26.92 11.41 -0.61
C GLN A 249 25.45 11.25 -0.22
N PRO A 250 24.51 11.78 -1.00
CA PRO A 250 23.09 11.67 -0.70
C PRO A 250 22.68 10.19 -0.69
N ASN A 251 21.77 9.80 0.21
CA ASN A 251 21.13 8.50 0.21
C ASN A 251 20.14 8.37 -0.98
N ALA A 252 20.60 8.70 -2.18
CA ALA A 252 19.77 8.86 -3.36
C ALA A 252 19.36 7.50 -3.93
N ILE A 253 18.06 7.30 -4.07
CA ILE A 253 17.44 6.07 -4.53
C ILE A 253 16.57 6.33 -5.74
N TYR A 254 16.29 5.28 -6.51
CA TYR A 254 15.33 5.36 -7.60
C TYR A 254 13.91 5.33 -7.01
N SER A 255 13.09 6.33 -7.34
CA SER A 255 11.68 6.32 -6.95
C SER A 255 10.81 6.82 -8.10
N LEU A 256 9.70 6.14 -8.33
CA LEU A 256 8.78 6.42 -9.43
C LEU A 256 7.33 6.36 -8.94
N LEU A 257 6.54 7.35 -9.33
CA LEU A 257 5.09 7.31 -9.18
C LEU A 257 4.42 6.91 -10.49
N LEU A 258 3.51 5.92 -10.41
CA LEU A 258 2.63 5.52 -11.49
C LEU A 258 1.17 5.77 -11.10
N GLY A 259 0.33 6.10 -12.07
CA GLY A 259 -1.11 6.27 -11.88
C GLY A 259 -1.81 6.83 -13.11
N ASN A 260 -3.01 6.33 -13.42
CA ASN A 260 -3.73 6.75 -14.64
C ASN A 260 -4.46 8.08 -14.47
N ASP A 261 -4.87 8.40 -13.26
CA ASP A 261 -5.70 9.57 -12.93
C ASP A 261 -5.24 10.28 -11.63
N THR A 262 -4.12 9.85 -11.06
CA THR A 262 -3.62 10.30 -9.74
C THR A 262 -2.35 11.16 -9.81
N ILE A 263 -1.63 11.15 -10.93
CA ILE A 263 -0.45 11.99 -11.19
C ILE A 263 -0.73 13.04 -12.28
N LYS A 264 -0.05 14.18 -12.22
CA LYS A 264 -0.28 15.28 -13.19
C LYS A 264 0.42 15.09 -14.53
N CYS A 265 1.52 14.34 -14.58
CA CYS A 265 2.32 14.16 -15.78
C CYS A 265 2.87 12.73 -15.91
N TYR A 266 3.19 12.37 -17.15
CA TYR A 266 3.88 11.15 -17.56
C TYR A 266 5.17 11.53 -18.26
N SER A 267 6.18 10.66 -18.24
CA SER A 267 7.49 10.94 -18.84
C SER A 267 8.12 12.24 -18.30
N CYS A 268 7.84 12.57 -17.04
CA CYS A 268 8.26 13.80 -16.40
C CYS A 268 9.16 13.51 -15.19
N VAL A 269 9.93 14.53 -14.80
CA VAL A 269 10.85 14.46 -13.67
C VAL A 269 10.46 15.49 -12.63
N ASP A 270 10.24 15.04 -11.39
CA ASP A 270 10.12 15.90 -10.22
C ASP A 270 11.46 15.94 -9.48
N GLN A 271 12.00 17.15 -9.30
CA GLN A 271 13.28 17.40 -8.66
C GLN A 271 13.13 17.89 -7.21
N GLN A 272 11.90 17.98 -6.69
CA GLN A 272 11.68 18.33 -5.30
C GLN A 272 12.29 17.26 -4.39
N TYR A 273 12.89 17.72 -3.29
CA TYR A 273 13.51 16.85 -2.31
C TYR A 273 12.47 16.02 -1.55
N TYR A 274 12.61 14.70 -1.60
CA TYR A 274 11.75 13.74 -0.93
C TYR A 274 12.55 12.69 -0.15
N ASN A 275 11.91 12.09 0.85
CA ASN A 275 12.36 10.87 1.50
C ASN A 275 11.17 10.04 2.00
N HIS A 276 11.41 8.98 2.77
CA HIS A 276 10.34 8.10 3.25
C HIS A 276 9.23 8.78 4.06
N PHE A 277 9.51 9.89 4.77
CA PHE A 277 8.46 10.65 5.45
C PHE A 277 7.50 11.34 4.46
N THR A 278 7.95 11.63 3.24
CA THR A 278 7.08 12.20 2.19
C THR A 278 5.93 11.25 1.87
N GLN A 279 6.18 9.94 1.82
CA GLN A 279 5.12 8.94 1.66
C GLN A 279 4.13 9.04 2.84
N LEU A 280 4.63 8.98 4.07
CA LEU A 280 3.80 9.01 5.28
C LEU A 280 2.86 10.22 5.28
N VAL A 281 3.42 11.42 5.10
CA VAL A 281 2.65 12.67 5.07
C VAL A 281 1.66 12.69 3.91
N THR A 282 2.01 12.09 2.76
CA THR A 282 1.07 11.94 1.65
C THR A 282 -0.14 11.10 2.05
N LEU A 283 0.05 9.96 2.72
CA LEU A 283 -1.03 9.09 3.17
C LEU A 283 -1.93 9.79 4.20
N GLU A 284 -1.33 10.47 5.17
CA GLU A 284 -2.04 11.24 6.20
C GLU A 284 -2.94 12.31 5.59
N ASN A 285 -2.40 13.09 4.65
CA ASN A 285 -3.12 14.16 3.98
C ASN A 285 -4.15 13.63 2.99
N ASN A 286 -3.91 12.48 2.36
CA ASN A 286 -4.80 11.93 1.36
C ASN A 286 -6.15 11.51 1.96
N TRP A 287 -6.14 10.85 3.12
CA TRP A 287 -7.37 10.40 3.79
C TRP A 287 -7.76 11.23 5.02
N ASN A 288 -7.12 12.39 5.22
CA ASN A 288 -7.36 13.28 6.36
C ASN A 288 -7.29 12.53 7.70
N LEU A 289 -6.18 11.82 7.89
CA LEU A 289 -5.95 10.92 9.01
C LEU A 289 -5.57 11.66 10.30
N GLY A 290 -5.01 12.87 10.17
CA GLY A 290 -4.31 13.55 11.27
C GLY A 290 -2.83 13.13 11.29
N ASN A 291 -2.16 13.36 12.41
CA ASN A 291 -0.75 12.99 12.63
C ASN A 291 -0.65 11.83 13.61
N ILE A 292 0.43 11.06 13.50
CA ILE A 292 0.67 9.93 14.42
C ILE A 292 0.97 10.51 15.82
N PRO A 293 0.24 10.10 16.88
CA PRO A 293 0.49 10.60 18.22
C PRO A 293 1.79 10.02 18.80
N ASN A 294 2.44 10.77 19.69
CA ASN A 294 3.57 10.30 20.52
C ASN A 294 4.73 9.66 19.74
N GLY A 295 5.40 10.44 18.89
CA GLY A 295 6.62 10.03 18.20
C GLY A 295 7.57 11.20 17.92
N GLY A 296 8.35 11.13 16.84
CA GLY A 296 9.36 12.14 16.51
C GLY A 296 8.79 13.43 15.91
N GLY A 297 7.53 13.42 15.49
CA GLY A 297 6.85 14.57 14.87
C GLY A 297 7.39 14.94 13.49
N TRP A 298 8.12 14.04 12.82
CA TRP A 298 8.71 14.30 11.51
C TRP A 298 7.63 14.55 10.45
N ASP A 299 6.50 13.88 10.56
CA ASP A 299 5.31 14.08 9.73
C ASP A 299 4.78 15.53 9.70
N THR A 300 5.11 16.35 10.71
CA THR A 300 4.73 17.78 10.74
C THR A 300 5.64 18.70 9.93
N PHE A 301 6.85 18.24 9.58
CA PHE A 301 7.85 19.03 8.85
C PHE A 301 7.95 18.67 7.37
N TRP A 302 7.52 17.47 7.00
CA TRP A 302 7.54 17.00 5.63
C TRP A 302 6.29 17.43 4.85
N ARG A 303 6.35 17.30 3.53
CA ARG A 303 5.25 17.64 2.63
C ARG A 303 4.85 16.41 1.83
N PRO A 304 3.59 16.34 1.37
CA PRO A 304 3.17 15.32 0.42
C PRO A 304 3.99 15.38 -0.88
N PHE A 305 3.95 14.31 -1.68
CA PHE A 305 4.47 14.32 -3.03
C PHE A 305 3.92 15.51 -3.83
N GLY A 306 4.81 16.10 -4.62
CA GLY A 306 4.50 17.15 -5.57
C GLY A 306 3.70 16.59 -6.74
N GLN A 307 3.08 17.49 -7.49
CA GLN A 307 2.45 17.18 -8.77
C GLN A 307 1.40 16.03 -8.74
N LEU A 308 0.77 15.78 -7.59
CA LEU A 308 -0.37 14.87 -7.50
C LEU A 308 -1.63 15.53 -8.06
N ARG A 309 -2.41 14.78 -8.83
CA ARG A 309 -3.64 15.26 -9.45
C ARG A 309 -4.76 15.23 -8.41
N SER A 310 -5.44 16.37 -8.24
CA SER A 310 -6.66 16.42 -7.44
C SER A 310 -7.85 15.96 -8.28
N LYS A 311 -8.92 15.46 -7.64
CA LYS A 311 -10.17 15.09 -8.34
C LYS A 311 -10.87 16.27 -9.03
N THR A 312 -10.44 17.49 -8.72
CA THR A 312 -10.95 18.74 -9.32
C THR A 312 -10.02 19.30 -10.40
N ASP A 313 -8.85 18.72 -10.60
CA ASP A 313 -7.94 19.13 -11.67
C ASP A 313 -8.47 18.61 -13.02
N ASP A 314 -8.43 19.45 -14.06
CA ASP A 314 -8.86 19.04 -15.40
C ASP A 314 -7.98 17.87 -15.92
N ILE A 315 -8.61 16.91 -16.61
CA ILE A 315 -7.94 15.73 -17.16
C ILE A 315 -7.20 16.13 -18.44
N CYS A 316 -6.00 16.68 -18.28
CA CYS A 316 -5.08 16.91 -19.40
C CYS A 316 -3.76 16.20 -19.13
N ALA A 317 -3.48 15.15 -19.90
CA ALA A 317 -2.17 14.52 -19.92
C ALA A 317 -1.19 15.48 -20.61
N TYR A 318 0.00 15.63 -20.02
CA TYR A 318 1.19 16.33 -20.56
C TYR A 318 1.27 17.88 -20.48
N ALA A 319 0.19 18.65 -20.25
CA ALA A 319 0.26 20.12 -20.09
C ALA A 319 -1.05 20.69 -19.47
N PRO A 320 -1.08 21.96 -18.98
CA PRO A 320 -2.32 22.66 -18.69
C PRO A 320 -3.28 22.61 -19.89
N CYS A 321 -4.57 22.36 -19.67
CA CYS A 321 -5.55 22.19 -20.76
C CYS A 321 -5.62 23.36 -21.75
N SER A 322 -5.15 24.54 -21.35
CA SER A 322 -5.01 25.73 -22.19
C SER A 322 -4.00 25.58 -23.34
N GLU A 323 -3.14 24.57 -23.31
CA GLU A 323 -2.06 24.36 -24.30
C GLU A 323 -2.45 23.36 -25.41
N TYR A 324 -3.63 22.73 -25.33
CA TYR A 324 -4.13 21.83 -26.37
C TYR A 324 -5.13 22.52 -27.32
N PRO A 325 -4.90 22.52 -28.65
CA PRO A 325 -5.75 23.21 -29.63
C PRO A 325 -7.21 22.73 -29.67
N ASP A 326 -7.49 21.51 -29.20
CA ASP A 326 -8.82 20.89 -29.16
C ASP A 326 -9.30 20.50 -27.75
N GLY A 327 -8.51 20.82 -26.71
CA GLY A 327 -8.80 20.47 -25.32
C GLY A 327 -8.81 18.95 -25.03
N LYS A 328 -8.27 18.11 -25.92
CA LYS A 328 -8.20 16.66 -25.72
C LYS A 328 -6.76 16.21 -25.60
N SER A 329 -6.50 15.41 -24.57
CA SER A 329 -5.22 14.72 -24.44
C SER A 329 -5.05 13.70 -25.57
N PRO A 330 -3.82 13.47 -26.07
CA PRO A 330 -3.55 12.28 -26.85
C PRO A 330 -3.96 11.02 -26.05
N PRO A 331 -4.42 9.95 -26.71
CA PRO A 331 -4.77 8.71 -26.03
C PRO A 331 -3.57 8.22 -25.21
N PRO A 332 -3.79 7.63 -24.02
CA PRO A 332 -2.72 6.98 -23.27
C PRO A 332 -2.02 5.98 -24.20
N ALA A 333 -0.69 5.87 -24.10
CA ALA A 333 0.01 4.72 -24.65
C ALA A 333 -0.70 3.47 -24.12
N ASP A 334 -1.19 2.62 -25.02
CA ASP A 334 -1.80 1.38 -24.61
C ASP A 334 -0.72 0.42 -24.11
N ALA A 335 -1.09 -0.41 -23.15
CA ALA A 335 -0.18 -1.38 -22.53
C ALA A 335 0.16 -2.56 -23.47
N ASP A 336 -0.10 -2.44 -24.77
CA ASP A 336 0.19 -3.49 -25.74
C ASP A 336 1.62 -3.34 -26.26
N TRP A 337 2.54 -4.01 -25.56
CA TRP A 337 3.96 -4.07 -25.92
C TRP A 337 4.26 -4.58 -27.34
N ASN A 338 3.28 -5.15 -28.07
CA ASN A 338 3.46 -5.59 -29.45
C ASN A 338 3.20 -4.49 -30.50
N ASP A 339 2.71 -3.32 -30.08
CA ASP A 339 2.38 -2.21 -30.99
C ASP A 339 3.57 -1.27 -31.27
N GLN A 340 4.62 -1.36 -30.44
CA GLN A 340 5.79 -0.48 -30.45
C GLN A 340 6.80 -0.90 -31.54
N ASN A 341 6.40 -0.80 -32.82
CA ASN A 341 7.36 -0.87 -33.92
C ASN A 341 8.14 0.46 -34.01
N TYR A 342 9.36 0.47 -33.50
CA TYR A 342 10.42 1.39 -33.90
C TYR A 342 11.56 0.66 -34.59
#